data_AF-A0A7V3T839-F1
#
_entry.id   AF-A0A7V3T839-F1
#
_cell.length_a   1.000
_cell.length_b   1.000
_cell.length_c   1.000
_cell.angle_alpha   90.00
_cell.angle_beta   90.00
_cell.angle_gamma   90.00
#
_symmetry.space_group_name_H-M   'P 1'
#
loop_
_entity.id
_entity.type
_entity.pdbx_description
1 polymer ?
#
loop_
_entity_poly.entity_id
_entity_poly.type
_entity_poly.pdbx_seq_one_letter_code
_entity_poly.pdbx_strand_id
1 'polypeptide(L)'
;MDTKTNEIPVARQLFQKLDLDGRKVSLEALHTQAQTARALVLEHGADSLLTVKDNQPTLRKNMERRVEAPPAHFSPSADDAHAGGPA
;
A
#
# COMPACT_ATOMS: atom_id res chain seq x y z
N MET A 1 22.82 22.71 -14.20
CA MET A 1 21.67 21.82 -14.46
C MET A 1 21.30 21.20 -13.12
N ASP A 2 20.36 21.82 -12.41
CA ASP A 2 19.78 21.26 -11.18
C ASP A 2 19.19 19.89 -11.51
N THR A 3 19.88 18.82 -11.16
CA THR A 3 19.38 17.46 -11.35
C THR A 3 18.32 17.21 -10.29
N LYS A 4 17.14 17.81 -10.49
CA LYS A 4 15.94 17.57 -9.69
C LYS A 4 15.51 16.14 -9.98
N THR A 5 16.13 15.23 -9.26
CA THR A 5 15.87 13.80 -9.36
C THR A 5 14.47 13.57 -8.81
N ASN A 6 13.54 13.23 -9.70
CA ASN A 6 12.19 12.91 -9.30
C ASN A 6 12.21 11.57 -8.56
N GLU A 7 11.57 11.53 -7.41
CA GLU A 7 11.67 10.46 -6.44
C GLU A 7 11.01 9.14 -6.94
N ILE A 8 9.87 9.25 -7.63
CA ILE A 8 9.14 8.11 -8.22
C ILE A 8 9.96 7.25 -9.22
N PRO A 9 10.66 7.80 -10.23
CA PRO A 9 11.50 6.98 -11.11
C PRO A 9 12.67 6.33 -10.38
N VAL A 10 13.23 6.98 -9.36
CA VAL A 10 14.33 6.41 -8.57
C VAL A 10 13.84 5.23 -7.73
N ALA A 11 12.67 5.33 -7.11
CA ALA A 11 12.09 4.22 -6.36
C ALA A 11 11.96 2.95 -7.23
N ARG A 12 11.58 3.10 -8.51
CA ARG A 12 11.49 1.97 -9.45
C ARG A 12 12.85 1.36 -9.80
N GLN A 13 13.90 2.16 -9.86
CA GLN A 13 15.26 1.64 -10.06
C GLN A 13 15.75 0.78 -8.88
N LEU A 14 15.21 1.00 -7.68
CA LEU A 14 15.52 0.18 -6.51
C LEU A 14 14.91 -1.22 -6.61
N PHE A 15 13.80 -1.40 -7.32
CA PHE A 15 13.17 -2.73 -7.46
C PHE A 15 14.10 -3.73 -8.15
N GLN A 16 14.90 -3.25 -9.12
CA GLN A 16 15.91 -4.06 -9.81
C GLN A 16 17.03 -4.58 -8.91
N LYS A 17 17.19 -4.00 -7.72
CA LYS A 17 18.26 -4.35 -6.77
C LYS A 17 17.75 -5.24 -5.64
N LEU A 18 16.46 -5.53 -5.61
CA LEU A 18 15.81 -6.27 -4.54
C LEU A 18 15.23 -7.58 -5.08
N ASP A 19 15.28 -8.63 -4.25
CA ASP A 19 14.58 -9.88 -4.53
C ASP A 19 13.12 -9.75 -4.06
N LEU A 20 12.24 -9.44 -5.01
CA LEU A 20 10.84 -9.09 -4.74
C LEU A 20 9.85 -10.20 -5.13
N ASP A 21 10.32 -11.30 -5.71
CA ASP A 21 9.43 -12.39 -6.16
C ASP A 21 8.66 -12.98 -4.97
N GLY A 22 7.33 -13.02 -5.10
CA GLY A 22 6.42 -13.44 -4.03
C GLY A 22 6.43 -12.55 -2.78
N ARG A 23 7.00 -11.35 -2.83
CA ARG A 23 7.02 -10.38 -1.72
C ARG A 23 5.89 -9.37 -1.83
N LYS A 24 5.44 -8.86 -0.68
CA LYS A 24 4.49 -7.74 -0.61
C LYS A 24 5.26 -6.43 -0.44
N VAL A 25 5.05 -5.49 -1.34
CA VAL A 25 5.71 -4.19 -1.35
C VAL A 25 4.68 -3.10 -1.04
N SER A 26 4.98 -2.28 -0.03
CA SER A 26 4.21 -1.09 0.32
C SER A 26 5.01 0.17 0.02
N LEU A 27 4.34 1.20 -0.49
CA LEU A 27 4.95 2.48 -0.85
C LEU A 27 4.02 3.64 -0.44
N GLU A 28 4.59 4.84 -0.34
CA GLU A 28 3.85 6.07 -0.04
C GLU A 28 2.80 6.38 -1.13
N ALA A 29 1.75 7.12 -0.78
CA ALA A 29 0.60 7.36 -1.64
C ALA A 29 0.95 7.97 -3.01
N LEU A 30 1.98 8.82 -3.11
CA LEU A 30 2.45 9.41 -4.37
C LEU A 30 2.96 8.36 -5.37
N HIS A 31 3.37 7.19 -4.89
CA HIS A 31 3.78 6.06 -5.75
C HIS A 31 2.63 5.25 -6.30
N THR A 32 1.38 5.55 -5.94
CA THR A 32 0.18 4.96 -6.54
C THR A 32 0.07 5.39 -8.00
N GLN A 33 0.87 4.76 -8.85
CA GLN A 33 0.98 4.99 -10.27
C GLN A 33 0.94 3.65 -10.99
N ALA A 34 0.21 3.61 -12.10
CA ALA A 34 0.04 2.38 -12.88
C ALA A 34 1.39 1.77 -13.28
N GLN A 35 2.39 2.59 -13.61
CA GLN A 35 3.71 2.09 -13.99
C GLN A 35 4.47 1.48 -12.81
N THR A 36 4.38 2.06 -11.61
CA THR A 36 5.00 1.50 -10.40
C THR A 36 4.38 0.14 -10.05
N ALA A 37 3.05 0.05 -10.05
CA ALA A 37 2.36 -1.21 -9.77
C ALA A 37 2.66 -2.29 -10.83
N ARG A 38 2.73 -1.91 -12.12
CA ARG A 38 3.10 -2.84 -13.20
C ARG A 38 4.52 -3.37 -13.04
N ALA A 39 5.49 -2.51 -12.71
CA ALA A 39 6.86 -2.95 -12.49
C ALA A 39 6.93 -3.97 -11.34
N LEU A 40 6.28 -3.69 -10.20
CA LEU A 40 6.26 -4.62 -9.06
C LEU A 40 5.67 -5.98 -9.44
N VAL A 41 4.49 -6.00 -10.06
CA VAL A 41 3.76 -7.25 -10.31
C VAL A 41 4.30 -8.00 -11.52
N LEU A 42 4.43 -7.32 -12.66
CA LEU A 42 4.70 -7.97 -13.94
C LEU A 42 6.20 -8.22 -14.17
N GLU A 43 7.06 -7.33 -13.68
CA GLU A 43 8.51 -7.42 -13.92
C GLU A 43 9.23 -8.11 -12.75
N HIS A 44 8.70 -7.96 -11.52
CA HIS A 44 9.37 -8.42 -10.31
C HIS A 44 8.61 -9.49 -9.51
N GLY A 45 7.45 -9.95 -9.97
CA GLY A 45 6.69 -11.03 -9.31
C GLY A 45 6.14 -10.66 -7.92
N ALA A 46 6.10 -9.38 -7.60
CA ALA A 46 5.72 -8.87 -6.29
C ALA A 46 4.24 -8.48 -6.21
N ASP A 47 3.65 -8.61 -5.03
CA ASP A 47 2.36 -8.01 -4.71
C ASP A 47 2.53 -6.55 -4.25
N SER A 48 1.53 -5.71 -4.49
CA SER A 48 1.59 -4.29 -4.08
C SER A 48 0.45 -3.91 -3.12
N LEU A 49 0.80 -3.11 -2.10
CA LEU A 49 -0.14 -2.46 -1.18
C LEU A 49 0.10 -0.95 -1.23
N LEU A 50 -0.75 -0.23 -1.98
CA LEU A 50 -0.58 1.20 -2.22
C LEU A 50 -1.78 1.99 -1.69
N THR A 51 -1.51 3.15 -1.11
CA THR A 51 -2.55 4.01 -0.54
C THR A 51 -3.08 4.98 -1.60
N VAL A 52 -4.37 4.87 -1.92
CA VAL A 52 -5.05 5.78 -2.86
C VAL A 52 -5.55 7.00 -2.09
N LYS A 53 -5.09 8.19 -2.48
CA LYS A 53 -5.58 9.49 -1.97
C LYS A 53 -6.06 10.36 -3.13
N ASP A 54 -5.94 11.68 -3.00
CA ASP A 54 -6.38 12.65 -3.99
C ASP A 54 -5.48 12.71 -5.23
N ASN A 55 -4.31 12.07 -5.19
CA ASN A 55 -3.42 11.92 -6.35
C ASN A 55 -4.00 10.99 -7.44
N GLN A 56 -5.05 10.23 -7.14
CA GLN A 56 -5.74 9.34 -8.08
C GLN A 56 -7.27 9.50 -7.96
N PRO A 57 -7.83 10.67 -8.33
CA PRO A 57 -9.22 11.02 -8.01
C PRO A 57 -10.25 10.09 -8.65
N THR A 58 -9.99 9.61 -9.86
CA THR A 58 -10.86 8.65 -10.55
C THR A 58 -10.83 7.28 -9.87
N LEU A 59 -9.65 6.83 -9.44
CA LEU A 59 -9.50 5.56 -8.73
C LEU A 59 -10.20 5.62 -7.37
N ARG A 60 -9.99 6.71 -6.61
CA ARG A 60 -10.67 6.95 -5.33
C ARG A 60 -12.19 6.89 -5.48
N LYS A 61 -12.76 7.63 -6.44
CA LYS A 61 -14.21 7.60 -6.73
C LYS A 61 -14.71 6.20 -7.11
N ASN A 62 -13.91 5.43 -7.83
CA ASN A 62 -14.27 4.05 -8.18
C ASN A 62 -14.27 3.13 -6.96
N MET A 63 -13.32 3.30 -6.04
CA MET A 63 -13.24 2.54 -4.80
C MET A 63 -14.44 2.86 -3.89
N GLU A 64 -14.74 4.14 -3.68
CA GLU A 64 -15.89 4.59 -2.87
C GLU A 64 -17.23 4.06 -3.40
N ARG A 65 -17.37 3.90 -4.72
CA ARG A 65 -18.58 3.35 -5.33
C ARG A 65 -18.71 1.83 -5.23
N ARG A 66 -17.60 1.10 -5.08
CA ARG A 66 -17.57 -0.37 -5.22
C ARG A 66 -17.23 -1.10 -3.93
N VAL A 67 -16.62 -0.41 -2.98
CA VAL A 67 -16.17 -0.96 -1.71
C VAL A 67 -16.92 -0.24 -0.61
N GLU A 68 -17.77 -0.97 0.09
CA GLU A 68 -18.40 -0.45 1.30
C GLU A 68 -17.32 -0.18 2.35
N ALA A 69 -17.37 1.00 2.96
CA ALA A 69 -16.38 1.36 3.97
C ALA A 69 -16.52 0.39 5.15
N PRO A 70 -15.42 -0.21 5.63
CA PRO A 70 -15.48 -1.04 6.82
C PRO A 70 -16.04 -0.20 7.99
N PRO A 71 -16.83 -0.81 8.89
CA PRO A 71 -17.35 -0.10 10.05
C PRO A 71 -16.19 0.53 10.81
N ALA A 72 -16.23 1.86 10.98
CA ALA A 72 -15.18 2.64 11.63
C ALA A 72 -15.09 2.41 13.15
N HIS A 73 -15.78 1.39 13.66
CA HIS A 73 -15.82 1.04 15.07
C HIS A 73 -14.56 0.24 15.41
N PHE A 74 -13.49 0.94 15.75
CA PHE A 74 -12.45 0.34 16.57
C PHE A 74 -12.97 0.33 18.01
N SER A 75 -13.52 -0.80 18.48
CA SER A 75 -13.96 -0.94 19.86
C SER A 75 -12.75 -0.71 20.78
N PRO A 76 -12.77 0.29 21.67
CA PRO A 76 -11.61 0.63 22.51
C PRO A 76 -11.26 -0.43 23.55
N SER A 77 -12.10 -1.46 23.70
CA SER A 77 -11.84 -2.62 24.55
C SER A 77 -12.30 -3.87 23.82
N ALA A 78 -11.36 -4.75 23.45
CA ALA A 78 -11.68 -6.16 23.45
C ALA A 78 -11.86 -6.52 24.93
N ASP A 79 -13.00 -7.12 25.30
CA ASP A 79 -13.10 -7.80 26.59
C ASP A 79 -12.12 -8.98 26.55
N ASP A 80 -10.85 -8.71 26.86
CA ASP A 80 -9.94 -9.70 27.38
C ASP A 80 -10.50 -10.11 28.74
N ALA A 81 -11.50 -10.99 28.72
CA ALA A 81 -11.82 -11.87 29.82
C ALA A 81 -10.64 -12.85 29.99
N HIS A 82 -9.48 -12.32 30.38
CA HIS A 82 -8.39 -13.11 30.92
C HIS A 82 -8.88 -13.63 32.27
N ALA A 83 -9.45 -14.83 32.24
CA ALA A 83 -9.86 -15.58 33.41
C ALA A 83 -8.65 -15.77 34.33
N GLY A 84 -8.49 -14.86 35.29
CA GLY A 84 -7.65 -15.07 36.45
C GLY A 84 -8.31 -16.11 37.36
N GLY A 85 -7.98 -17.38 37.18
CA GLY A 85 -8.16 -18.39 38.21
C GLY A 85 -6.97 -18.35 39.18
N PRO A 86 -7.17 -18.24 40.50
CA PRO A 86 -6.06 -18.38 41.45
C PRO A 86 -5.70 -19.85 41.66
N ALA A 87 -4.42 -20.03 42.03
CA ALA A 87 -3.68 -21.26 42.23
C ALA A 87 -4.20 -22.17 43.36
#